data_AF-A0A5S4YA07-F1
#
_entry.id   AF-A0A5S4YA07-F1
#
_cell.length_a   1.000
_cell.length_b   1.000
_cell.length_c   1.000
_cell.angle_alpha   90.00
_cell.angle_beta   90.00
_cell.angle_gamma   90.00
#
_symmetry.space_group_name_H-M   'P 1'
#
loop_
_entity.id
_entity.type
_entity.pdbx_description
1 polymer ?
#
loop_
_entity_poly.entity_id
_entity_poly.type
_entity_poly.pdbx_seq_one_letter_code
_entity_poly.pdbx_strand_id
1 'polypeptide(L)'
;MSQAVIIAGGLAVGLARSPPCLAQTEPEPSLNDYLPPSEPELTREEWRQWIEDARRRGKEVARERREHPELYVPVPEDPEIVATERVLNDESLQRGDIIATKKGMFIYQGRPDQPRREQDFVPIPPKAAR
;
A
#
# COMPACT_ATOMS: atom_id res chain seq x y z
N MET A 1 -30.54 41.71 78.94
CA MET A 1 -31.70 40.87 79.33
C MET A 1 -32.81 41.09 78.33
N SER A 2 -33.44 39.99 77.91
CA SER A 2 -34.73 39.85 77.22
C SER A 2 -34.92 40.36 75.77
N GLN A 3 -35.11 39.35 74.91
CA GLN A 3 -36.07 39.14 73.81
C GLN A 3 -37.27 40.12 73.78
N ALA A 4 -37.99 40.37 72.68
CA ALA A 4 -38.31 39.57 71.48
C ALA A 4 -38.86 40.53 70.39
N VAL A 5 -38.88 40.14 69.10
CA VAL A 5 -40.00 40.44 68.18
C VAL A 5 -40.07 39.35 67.09
N ILE A 6 -41.30 38.84 66.89
CA ILE A 6 -41.74 37.89 65.86
C ILE A 6 -42.35 38.72 64.70
N ILE A 7 -42.32 38.17 63.48
CA ILE A 7 -43.44 38.06 62.51
C ILE A 7 -42.99 38.27 61.04
N ALA A 8 -43.19 37.18 60.31
CA ALA A 8 -43.42 36.99 58.87
C ALA A 8 -43.48 38.21 57.94
N GLY A 9 -42.63 38.18 56.90
CA GLY A 9 -42.81 38.92 55.65
C GLY A 9 -42.87 37.93 54.48
N GLY A 10 -43.93 38.02 53.68
CA GLY A 10 -44.17 37.15 52.52
C GLY A 10 -43.18 37.38 51.39
N LEU A 11 -42.93 36.34 50.59
CA LEU A 11 -42.09 36.39 49.40
C LEU A 11 -42.94 36.09 48.16
N ALA A 12 -43.04 37.09 47.28
CA ALA A 12 -43.69 36.97 45.98
C ALA A 12 -42.89 36.02 45.07
N VAL A 13 -43.56 34.99 44.53
CA VAL A 13 -42.97 34.08 43.53
C VAL A 13 -43.25 34.66 42.15
N GLY A 14 -42.23 35.28 41.55
CA GLY A 14 -42.25 35.69 40.15
C GLY A 14 -42.08 34.48 39.23
N LEU A 15 -43.05 34.23 38.34
CA LEU A 15 -42.93 33.25 37.26
C LEU A 15 -41.97 33.80 36.20
N ALA A 16 -40.73 33.33 36.21
CA ALA A 16 -39.78 33.58 35.12
C ALA A 16 -40.17 32.72 33.90
N ARG A 17 -40.46 33.39 32.78
CA ARG A 17 -40.82 32.80 31.49
C ARG A 17 -39.55 32.33 30.78
N SER A 18 -39.35 31.01 30.65
CA SER A 18 -38.24 30.45 29.86
C SER A 18 -38.41 30.78 28.36
N PRO A 19 -37.34 31.18 27.65
CA PRO A 19 -37.39 31.31 26.21
C PRO A 19 -37.45 29.93 25.54
N PRO A 20 -38.10 29.80 24.37
CA PRO A 20 -38.12 28.53 23.64
C PRO A 20 -36.71 28.22 23.12
N CYS A 21 -36.23 27.01 23.41
CA CYS A 21 -35.01 26.47 22.84
C CYS A 21 -35.27 26.18 21.36
N LEU A 22 -34.74 27.01 20.46
CA LEU A 22 -34.65 26.65 19.05
C LEU A 22 -33.48 25.68 18.91
N ALA A 23 -33.77 24.40 18.71
CA ALA A 23 -32.78 23.43 18.27
C ALA A 23 -32.28 23.85 16.90
N GLN A 24 -31.05 24.37 16.83
CA GLN A 24 -30.38 24.62 15.56
C GLN A 24 -30.06 23.25 14.96
N THR A 25 -30.67 22.92 13.81
CA THR A 25 -30.23 21.79 13.00
C THR A 25 -28.91 22.21 12.36
N GLU A 26 -27.78 21.73 12.88
CA GLU A 26 -26.50 21.87 12.19
C GLU A 26 -26.66 21.29 10.78
N PRO A 27 -26.24 22.00 9.72
CA PRO A 27 -26.27 21.44 8.38
C PRO A 27 -25.37 20.20 8.37
N GLU A 28 -25.94 19.04 8.03
CA GLU A 28 -25.20 17.79 7.84
C GLU A 28 -24.03 18.07 6.86
N PRO A 29 -22.79 17.66 7.20
CA PRO A 29 -21.65 17.87 6.34
C PRO A 29 -21.92 17.19 5.00
N SER A 30 -21.81 17.96 3.93
CA SER A 30 -21.95 17.45 2.57
C SER A 30 -20.75 16.55 2.24
N LEU A 31 -20.92 15.64 1.29
CA LEU A 31 -19.82 14.78 0.83
C LEU A 31 -18.60 15.59 0.36
N ASN A 32 -18.82 16.83 -0.12
CA ASN A 32 -17.77 17.77 -0.51
C ASN A 32 -16.93 18.30 0.66
N ASP A 33 -17.45 18.27 1.90
CA ASP A 33 -16.70 18.72 3.09
C ASP A 33 -15.64 17.70 3.53
N TYR A 34 -15.69 16.48 2.97
CA TYR A 34 -14.71 15.42 3.18
C TYR A 34 -13.76 15.22 1.99
N LEU A 35 -13.99 15.92 0.87
CA LEU A 35 -13.09 15.87 -0.27
C LEU A 35 -11.90 16.80 -0.01
N PRO A 36 -10.65 16.31 -0.12
CA PRO A 36 -9.49 17.20 -0.09
C PRO A 36 -9.64 18.23 -1.22
N PRO A 37 -9.15 19.48 -1.03
CA PRO A 37 -9.18 20.48 -2.09
C PRO A 37 -8.63 19.87 -3.38
N SER A 38 -9.42 19.92 -4.45
CA SER A 38 -9.02 19.41 -5.75
C SER A 38 -7.66 20.01 -6.11
N GLU A 39 -6.69 19.16 -6.44
CA GLU A 39 -5.40 19.63 -6.93
C GLU A 39 -5.66 20.60 -8.11
N PRO A 40 -4.93 21.72 -8.19
CA PRO A 40 -5.15 22.68 -9.27
C PRO A 40 -5.00 21.96 -10.61
N GLU A 41 -6.02 22.07 -11.46
CA GLU A 41 -6.00 21.50 -12.80
C GLU A 41 -4.82 22.12 -13.57
N LEU A 42 -3.83 21.29 -13.92
CA LEU A 42 -2.68 21.70 -14.71
C LEU A 42 -3.17 22.38 -15.99
N THR A 43 -2.72 23.60 -16.23
CA THR A 43 -3.05 24.30 -17.47
C THR A 43 -2.44 23.54 -18.66
N ARG A 44 -3.05 23.71 -19.83
CA ARG A 44 -2.58 23.06 -21.06
C ARG A 44 -1.12 23.41 -21.37
N GLU A 45 -0.70 24.63 -21.07
CA GLU A 45 0.65 25.13 -21.26
C GLU A 45 1.65 24.45 -20.32
N GLU A 46 1.29 24.29 -19.04
CA GLU A 46 2.10 23.57 -18.04
C GLU A 46 2.23 22.09 -18.39
N TRP A 47 1.14 21.47 -18.83
CA TRP A 47 1.16 20.09 -19.31
C TRP A 47 2.10 19.91 -20.50
N ARG A 48 2.01 20.83 -21.49
CA ARG A 48 2.92 20.83 -22.65
C ARG A 48 4.37 20.99 -22.22
N GLN A 49 4.63 21.89 -21.27
CA GLN A 49 5.98 22.10 -20.74
C GLN A 49 6.50 20.83 -20.06
N TRP A 50 5.67 20.17 -19.25
CA TRP A 50 6.02 18.93 -18.58
C TRP A 50 6.36 17.80 -19.56
N ILE A 51 5.58 17.67 -20.65
CA ILE A 51 5.87 16.69 -21.71
C ILE A 51 7.21 16.99 -22.38
N GLU A 52 7.48 18.24 -22.74
CA GLU A 52 8.75 18.59 -23.39
C GLU A 52 9.94 18.38 -22.45
N ASP A 53 9.77 18.68 -21.17
CA ASP A 53 10.79 18.43 -20.15
C ASP A 53 11.02 16.93 -19.95
N ALA A 54 9.96 16.11 -19.93
CA ALA A 54 10.07 14.65 -19.89
C ALA A 54 10.78 14.12 -21.13
N ARG A 55 10.45 14.63 -22.31
CA ARG A 55 11.11 14.26 -23.58
C ARG A 55 12.58 14.64 -23.57
N ARG A 56 12.93 15.83 -23.06
CA ARG A 56 14.32 16.27 -22.92
C ARG A 56 15.11 15.36 -21.99
N ARG A 57 14.56 15.03 -20.81
CA ARG A 57 15.16 14.08 -19.87
C ARG A 57 15.38 12.70 -20.50
N GLY A 58 14.39 12.19 -21.23
CA GLY A 58 14.52 10.91 -21.93
C GLY A 58 15.64 10.91 -22.98
N LYS A 59 15.77 12.00 -23.75
CA LYS A 59 16.86 12.15 -24.73
C LYS A 59 18.24 12.24 -24.08
N GLU A 60 18.34 12.91 -22.95
CA GLU A 60 19.59 13.04 -22.20
C GLU A 60 20.07 11.69 -21.66
N VAL A 61 19.18 10.90 -21.04
CA VAL A 61 19.48 9.53 -20.61
C VAL A 61 19.85 8.64 -21.81
N ALA A 62 19.13 8.76 -22.93
CA ALA A 62 19.46 7.98 -24.11
C ALA A 62 20.83 8.33 -24.70
N ARG A 63 21.24 9.60 -24.64
CA ARG A 63 22.57 10.04 -25.07
C ARG A 63 23.64 9.52 -24.11
N GLU A 64 23.46 9.70 -22.82
CA GLU A 64 24.41 9.27 -21.80
C GLU A 64 24.61 7.74 -21.82
N ARG A 65 23.55 6.94 -22.04
CA ARG A 65 23.67 5.49 -22.29
C ARG A 65 24.47 5.11 -23.53
N ARG A 66 24.45 5.96 -24.57
CA ARG A 66 25.24 5.73 -25.81
C ARG A 66 26.70 6.12 -25.62
N GLU A 67 26.95 7.17 -24.84
CA GLU A 67 28.29 7.67 -24.52
C GLU A 67 29.00 6.80 -23.48
N HIS A 68 28.22 6.18 -22.57
CA HIS A 68 28.71 5.37 -21.45
C HIS A 68 28.02 3.99 -21.38
N PRO A 69 28.14 3.14 -22.42
CA PRO A 69 27.51 1.82 -22.41
C PRO A 69 27.99 0.94 -21.25
N GLU A 70 29.20 1.16 -20.74
CA GLU A 70 29.80 0.45 -19.61
C GLU A 70 29.03 0.64 -18.29
N LEU A 71 28.39 1.79 -18.09
CA LEU A 71 27.61 2.08 -16.87
C LEU A 71 26.25 1.38 -16.87
N TYR A 72 25.81 0.89 -18.03
CA TYR A 72 24.48 0.31 -18.23
C TYR A 72 24.53 -1.16 -18.66
N VAL A 73 25.67 -1.81 -18.46
CA VAL A 73 25.80 -3.25 -18.68
C VAL A 73 24.88 -3.97 -17.68
N PRO A 74 23.96 -4.84 -18.14
CA PRO A 74 23.17 -5.67 -17.24
C PRO A 74 24.09 -6.46 -16.32
N VAL A 75 23.74 -6.53 -15.04
CA VAL A 75 24.50 -7.31 -14.06
C VAL A 75 24.49 -8.77 -14.53
N PRO A 76 25.67 -9.42 -14.74
CA PRO A 76 25.70 -10.83 -15.08
C PRO A 76 25.04 -11.65 -13.97
N GLU A 77 23.99 -12.39 -14.32
CA GLU A 77 23.34 -13.31 -13.40
C GLU A 77 24.20 -14.57 -13.23
N ASP A 78 24.27 -15.10 -12.01
CA ASP A 78 24.97 -16.37 -11.73
C ASP A 78 24.27 -17.51 -12.51
N PRO A 79 24.99 -18.25 -13.37
CA PRO A 79 24.39 -19.32 -14.18
C PRO A 79 23.69 -20.38 -13.34
N GLU A 80 24.14 -20.63 -12.10
CA GLU A 80 23.50 -21.60 -11.21
C GLU A 80 22.15 -21.11 -10.67
N ILE A 81 22.00 -19.79 -10.48
CA ILE A 81 20.73 -19.19 -10.07
C ILE A 81 19.75 -19.29 -11.24
N VAL A 82 20.18 -18.91 -12.45
CA VAL A 82 19.35 -19.01 -13.67
C VAL A 82 18.90 -20.45 -13.91
N ALA A 83 19.81 -21.42 -13.78
CA ALA A 83 19.49 -22.83 -13.93
C ALA A 83 18.49 -23.30 -12.86
N THR A 84 18.67 -22.87 -11.61
CA THR A 84 17.76 -23.20 -10.50
C THR A 84 16.35 -22.66 -10.78
N GLU A 85 16.23 -21.38 -11.13
CA GLU A 85 14.93 -20.77 -11.42
C GLU A 85 14.28 -21.38 -12.66
N ARG A 86 15.06 -21.72 -13.69
CA ARG A 86 14.55 -22.39 -14.89
C ARG A 86 13.95 -23.75 -14.56
N VAL A 87 14.62 -24.56 -13.75
CA VAL A 87 14.14 -25.89 -13.37
C VAL A 87 12.89 -25.79 -12.49
N LEU A 88 12.86 -24.87 -11.51
CA LEU A 88 11.69 -24.71 -10.64
C LEU A 88 10.44 -24.26 -11.42
N ASN A 89 10.62 -23.46 -12.47
CA ASN A 89 9.55 -22.98 -13.33
C ASN A 89 9.28 -23.86 -14.57
N ASP A 90 9.94 -25.01 -14.70
CA ASP A 90 9.81 -25.88 -15.87
C ASP A 90 8.43 -26.57 -15.90
N GLU A 91 7.55 -26.12 -16.81
CA GLU A 91 6.18 -26.62 -16.98
C GLU A 91 6.09 -28.13 -17.23
N SER A 92 7.16 -28.77 -17.71
CA SER A 92 7.18 -30.21 -18.00
C SER A 92 7.29 -31.09 -16.76
N LEU A 93 7.69 -30.54 -15.59
CA LEU A 93 7.86 -31.33 -14.37
C LEU A 93 6.57 -32.04 -13.99
N GLN A 94 6.69 -33.34 -13.77
CA GLN A 94 5.63 -34.23 -13.37
C GLN A 94 5.72 -34.52 -11.87
N ARG A 95 4.55 -34.78 -11.27
CA ARG A 95 4.48 -35.17 -9.86
C ARG A 95 5.35 -36.40 -9.60
N GLY A 96 6.27 -36.28 -8.64
CA GLY A 96 7.24 -37.31 -8.29
C GLY A 96 8.65 -37.04 -8.81
N ASP A 97 8.83 -36.08 -9.71
CA ASP A 97 10.16 -35.72 -10.22
C ASP A 97 11.06 -35.21 -9.10
N ILE A 98 12.34 -35.59 -9.17
CA ILE A 98 13.37 -35.15 -8.23
C ILE A 98 14.17 -34.03 -8.87
N ILE A 99 14.25 -32.91 -8.16
CA ILE A 99 14.87 -31.67 -8.60
C ILE A 99 16.10 -31.43 -7.74
N ALA A 100 17.27 -31.33 -8.36
CA ALA A 100 18.52 -30.96 -7.71
C ALA A 100 18.91 -29.54 -8.11
N THR A 101 19.01 -28.65 -7.13
CA THR A 101 19.35 -27.23 -7.33
C THR A 101 20.39 -26.80 -6.30
N LYS A 102 20.94 -25.59 -6.49
CA LYS A 102 21.84 -24.97 -5.50
C LYS A 102 21.17 -24.77 -4.13
N LYS A 103 19.83 -24.62 -4.09
CA LYS A 103 19.04 -24.48 -2.85
C LYS A 103 18.86 -25.82 -2.11
N GLY A 104 19.17 -26.94 -2.75
CA GLY A 104 18.97 -28.28 -2.21
C GLY A 104 18.23 -29.18 -3.20
N MET A 105 17.77 -30.30 -2.68
CA MET A 105 17.13 -31.35 -3.46
C MET A 105 15.66 -31.48 -3.03
N PHE A 106 14.74 -31.57 -3.99
CA PHE A 106 13.30 -31.51 -3.74
C PHE A 106 12.56 -32.56 -4.56
N ILE A 107 11.37 -32.97 -4.09
CA ILE A 107 10.40 -33.75 -4.85
C ILE A 107 9.28 -32.80 -5.28
N TYR A 108 8.97 -32.77 -6.58
CA TYR A 108 7.83 -32.01 -7.08
C TYR A 108 6.51 -32.74 -6.81
N GLN A 109 5.59 -32.10 -6.12
CA GLN A 109 4.27 -32.61 -5.77
C GLN A 109 3.11 -31.78 -6.34
N GLY A 110 3.43 -30.76 -7.14
CA GLY A 110 2.44 -29.87 -7.75
C GLY A 110 1.51 -30.61 -8.71
N ARG A 111 0.37 -29.97 -8.99
CA ARG A 111 -0.64 -30.49 -9.92
C ARG A 111 -0.51 -29.78 -11.27
N PRO A 112 -0.68 -30.50 -12.40
CA PRO A 112 -0.50 -29.92 -13.73
C PRO A 112 -1.57 -28.86 -14.09
N ASP A 113 -2.70 -28.86 -13.40
CA ASP A 113 -3.83 -27.94 -13.60
C ASP A 113 -3.74 -26.67 -12.74
N GLN A 114 -2.70 -26.52 -11.93
CA GLN A 114 -2.54 -25.39 -11.01
C GLN A 114 -1.24 -24.62 -11.27
N PRO A 115 -1.23 -23.29 -11.06
CA PRO A 115 0.01 -22.53 -11.11
C PRO A 115 0.96 -23.03 -10.02
N ARG A 116 2.24 -23.15 -10.37
CA ARG A 116 3.29 -23.64 -9.49
C ARG A 116 3.43 -22.77 -8.24
N ARG A 117 3.63 -23.42 -7.10
CA ARG A 117 3.86 -22.76 -5.81
C ARG A 117 5.11 -23.34 -5.16
N GLU A 118 5.74 -22.56 -4.30
CA GLU A 118 6.89 -23.01 -3.50
C GLU A 118 6.55 -24.26 -2.66
N GLN A 119 5.29 -24.37 -2.24
CA GLN A 119 4.73 -25.50 -1.47
C GLN A 119 4.80 -26.83 -2.22
N ASP A 120 4.87 -26.79 -3.55
CA ASP A 120 4.90 -27.97 -4.41
C ASP A 120 6.27 -28.67 -4.36
N PHE A 121 7.30 -28.03 -3.80
CA PHE A 121 8.66 -28.55 -3.75
C PHE A 121 8.98 -29.02 -2.33
N VAL A 122 8.89 -30.32 -2.11
CA VAL A 122 9.12 -30.91 -0.78
C VAL A 122 10.61 -31.28 -0.63
N PRO A 123 11.33 -30.72 0.35
CA PRO A 123 12.77 -30.96 0.48
C PRO A 123 13.08 -32.42 0.82
N ILE A 124 14.11 -32.95 0.17
CA ILE A 124 14.69 -34.26 0.48
C ILE A 124 15.83 -34.02 1.46
N PRO A 125 15.76 -34.55 2.70
CA PRO A 125 16.84 -34.38 3.66
C PRO A 125 18.13 -34.99 3.10
N PRO A 126 19.27 -34.29 3.18
CA PRO A 126 20.52 -34.86 2.75
C PRO A 126 20.80 -36.11 3.58
N LYS A 127 21.17 -37.20 2.92
CA LYS A 127 21.54 -38.43 3.61
C LYS A 127 22.74 -38.10 4.50
N ALA A 128 22.60 -38.25 5.82
CA ALA A 128 23.70 -38.04 6.75
C ALA A 128 24.86 -38.96 6.31
N ALA A 129 25.95 -38.36 5.83
CA ALA A 129 27.18 -39.08 5.59
C ALA A 129 27.64 -39.65 6.94
N ARG A 130 27.65 -40.98 7.05
CA ARG A 130 28.25 -41.69 8.19
C ARG A 130 29.74 -41.82 7.99
#